data_AF-A0A2H5XBW6-F1
#
_entry.id   AF-A0A2H5XBW6-F1
#
_cell.length_a   1.000
_cell.length_b   1.000
_cell.length_c   1.000
_cell.angle_alpha   90.00
_cell.angle_beta   90.00
_cell.angle_gamma   90.00
#
_symmetry.space_group_name_H-M   'P 1'
#
loop_
_entity.id
_entity.type
_entity.pdbx_description
1 polymer ?
#
loop_
_entity_poly.entity_id
_entity_poly.type
_entity_poly.pdbx_seq_one_letter_code
_entity_poly.pdbx_strand_id
1 'polypeptide(L)'
;MKLKVDGLSKSCPWHHRYAVGAFAADSMVRLLDAPVSNLLSPFHSPLLKRLVRLRRGFTLDITGIADNDAQFAGAVLAKIAQRGFPAPCSAALERFLLRQAQKVGLLRWRELTEAGALIFQAQPNRQDLTALLKACYFAELLLGDEEAEALLDCYRSLCTPPEQEFYDLFYETCPDPRLALFLIPQRLMVTMVRLTRPTEELGTLVADRRVDFAVEIPALNGSDWFRLVVEIDDPSHTNAQKVLDAKRDHTLRSNGWEVWRLSTKMRSGWKEQVRELVKRLRNAITDEIIHAAKVVRTLPKEQQQALMELILLPVAEAQLTVAVARWLHANGTAEIRIANPQKWNLQIVLNGVDECLTHLEALYGLRHFGRPLLVDSESDANAVYFALSSAQAWEQLALETLTVLTPTVAFSDFEDALLEGALPRPVSEEMAKNERALESTLTYFLHQLFRKEGFWEGQVKIISRALQHKPVVGLLPTAGGKSLCYQMASLLQPGFTIVAQPLRSLMWDQQDNLDAIGIHRSTAIMSHAEITPDEEARLKEEGYRAIEKGCAFSSLFHRSVSKFQSSANK
;
A
#
# COMPACT_ATOMS: atom_id res chain seq x y z
N MET A 1 15.70 -27.67 0.49
CA MET A 1 16.98 -27.03 0.13
C MET A 1 17.13 -27.19 -1.38
N LYS A 2 16.48 -26.32 -2.17
CA LYS A 2 16.53 -26.35 -3.64
C LYS A 2 17.46 -25.22 -4.12
N LEU A 3 18.30 -25.57 -5.10
CA LEU A 3 19.24 -24.76 -5.90
C LEU A 3 20.31 -23.93 -5.16
N LYS A 4 21.41 -24.59 -4.78
CA LYS A 4 22.76 -24.00 -4.90
C LYS A 4 23.41 -24.62 -6.14
N VAL A 5 23.54 -23.83 -7.21
CA VAL A 5 24.40 -24.15 -8.36
C VAL A 5 25.23 -22.89 -8.62
N ASP A 6 26.54 -23.03 -8.62
CA ASP A 6 27.54 -22.06 -9.11
C ASP A 6 27.54 -20.65 -8.48
N GLY A 7 27.68 -20.56 -7.16
CA GLY A 7 28.24 -19.37 -6.49
C GLY A 7 27.38 -18.08 -6.49
N LEU A 8 26.30 -18.01 -7.26
CA LEU A 8 25.27 -16.97 -7.22
C LEU A 8 24.00 -17.58 -6.62
N SER A 9 23.46 -16.98 -5.56
CA SER A 9 22.16 -17.43 -5.05
C SER A 9 21.11 -17.15 -6.13
N LYS A 10 20.52 -18.20 -6.73
CA LYS A 10 19.29 -18.08 -7.53
C LYS A 10 18.11 -17.76 -6.61
N SER A 11 18.18 -16.60 -5.96
CA SER A 11 17.17 -16.14 -5.01
C SER A 11 16.31 -15.10 -5.71
N CYS A 12 14.98 -15.14 -5.52
CA CYS A 12 14.14 -14.08 -6.08
C CYS A 12 14.59 -12.72 -5.54
N PRO A 13 14.59 -11.67 -6.38
CA PRO A 13 15.00 -10.33 -6.01
C PRO A 13 14.02 -9.63 -5.06
N TRP A 14 12.90 -10.26 -4.69
CA TRP A 14 11.99 -9.74 -3.65
C TRP A 14 12.66 -9.93 -2.29
N HIS A 15 13.54 -9.00 -1.92
CA HIS A 15 14.29 -8.98 -0.67
C HIS A 15 13.39 -9.15 0.57
N HIS A 16 14.00 -9.50 1.70
CA HIS A 16 13.37 -9.59 3.03
C HIS A 16 12.78 -8.26 3.56
N ARG A 17 13.03 -7.15 2.85
CA ARG A 17 12.72 -5.78 3.29
C ARG A 17 11.90 -5.06 2.23
N TYR A 18 10.61 -5.02 2.47
CA TYR A 18 9.64 -4.21 1.74
C TYR A 18 9.15 -3.07 2.62
N ALA A 19 8.61 -2.06 1.97
CA ALA A 19 7.78 -1.07 2.61
C ALA A 19 6.42 -1.04 1.94
N VAL A 20 5.51 -0.29 2.53
CA VAL A 20 4.18 -0.09 1.98
C VAL A 20 3.81 1.39 2.03
N GLY A 21 3.08 1.79 1.01
CA GLY A 21 2.55 3.14 0.84
C GLY A 21 1.81 3.19 -0.49
N ALA A 22 0.55 3.64 -0.47
CA ALA A 22 -0.16 3.94 -1.71
C ALA A 22 -1.26 4.96 -1.47
N PHE A 23 -1.21 6.05 -2.24
CA PHE A 23 -2.31 7.01 -2.31
C PHE A 23 -3.20 6.75 -3.51
N ALA A 24 -4.34 7.42 -3.52
CA ALA A 24 -5.26 7.47 -4.65
C ALA A 24 -5.73 8.92 -4.87
N ALA A 25 -6.06 9.26 -6.12
CA ALA A 25 -6.72 10.51 -6.45
C ALA A 25 -8.23 10.43 -6.14
N ASP A 26 -8.77 11.43 -5.43
CA ASP A 26 -10.21 11.52 -5.05
C ASP A 26 -11.11 11.34 -6.28
N SER A 27 -10.79 12.05 -7.36
CA SER A 27 -11.49 11.98 -8.64
C SER A 27 -11.56 10.56 -9.23
N MET A 28 -10.50 9.77 -9.09
CA MET A 28 -10.47 8.39 -9.59
C MET A 28 -11.27 7.46 -8.70
N VAL A 29 -11.17 7.61 -7.37
CA VAL A 29 -11.97 6.83 -6.43
C VAL A 29 -13.46 6.93 -6.74
N ARG A 30 -13.94 8.15 -7.00
CA ARG A 30 -15.35 8.44 -7.30
C ARG A 30 -15.84 7.79 -8.60
N LEU A 31 -14.95 7.55 -9.56
CA LEU A 31 -15.28 6.88 -10.83
C LEU A 31 -15.23 5.35 -10.73
N LEU A 32 -14.45 4.81 -9.79
CA LEU A 32 -14.25 3.36 -9.64
C LEU A 32 -15.42 2.68 -8.92
N ASP A 33 -16.03 3.37 -7.95
CA ASP A 33 -17.04 2.81 -7.05
C ASP A 33 -18.24 3.75 -6.88
N ALA A 34 -19.33 3.47 -7.61
CA ALA A 34 -20.52 4.33 -7.65
C ALA A 34 -21.16 4.65 -6.27
N PRO A 35 -21.22 3.73 -5.29
CA PRO A 35 -21.73 4.02 -3.95
C PRO A 35 -21.01 5.15 -3.21
N VAL A 36 -19.75 5.45 -3.55
CA VAL A 36 -18.97 6.51 -2.88
C VAL A 36 -18.83 7.78 -3.72
N SER A 37 -19.41 7.84 -4.92
CA SER A 37 -19.21 8.95 -5.88
C SER A 37 -19.63 10.32 -5.32
N ASN A 38 -20.67 10.33 -4.48
CA ASN A 38 -21.28 11.55 -3.93
C ASN A 38 -20.87 11.85 -2.49
N LEU A 39 -19.96 11.08 -1.90
CA LEU A 39 -19.51 11.30 -0.52
C LEU A 39 -18.50 12.43 -0.46
N LEU A 40 -18.51 13.24 0.61
CA LEU A 40 -17.50 14.28 0.79
C LEU A 40 -16.07 13.71 0.84
N SER A 41 -15.91 12.46 1.28
CA SER A 41 -14.62 11.78 1.35
C SER A 41 -14.80 10.28 1.06
N PRO A 42 -14.37 9.79 -0.13
CA PRO A 42 -14.78 8.48 -0.63
C PRO A 42 -13.78 7.34 -0.33
N PHE A 43 -12.79 7.56 0.54
CA PHE A 43 -11.66 6.65 0.72
C PHE A 43 -11.97 5.38 1.52
N HIS A 44 -13.18 5.26 2.07
CA HIS A 44 -13.64 4.06 2.76
C HIS A 44 -14.10 2.93 1.82
N SER A 45 -14.06 3.12 0.49
CA SER A 45 -14.51 2.13 -0.51
C SER A 45 -13.80 0.77 -0.36
N PRO A 46 -14.54 -0.35 -0.17
CA PRO A 46 -13.95 -1.69 -0.10
C PRO A 46 -13.30 -2.15 -1.41
N LEU A 47 -13.83 -1.70 -2.57
CA LEU A 47 -13.23 -2.00 -3.87
C LEU A 47 -11.88 -1.29 -4.00
N LEU A 48 -11.85 0.00 -3.70
CA LEU A 48 -10.63 0.80 -3.73
C LEU A 48 -9.54 0.22 -2.81
N LYS A 49 -9.89 -0.09 -1.55
CA LYS A 49 -8.96 -0.67 -0.57
C LYS A 49 -8.30 -1.95 -1.11
N ARG A 50 -9.04 -2.79 -1.84
CA ARG A 50 -8.50 -4.00 -2.48
C ARG A 50 -7.57 -3.70 -3.65
N LEU A 51 -7.98 -2.81 -4.56
CA LEU A 51 -7.18 -2.42 -5.72
C LEU A 51 -5.87 -1.74 -5.30
N VAL A 52 -5.91 -0.83 -4.34
CA VAL A 52 -4.73 -0.15 -3.81
C VAL A 52 -3.83 -1.11 -3.04
N ARG A 53 -4.40 -2.07 -2.29
CA ARG A 53 -3.60 -3.07 -1.58
C ARG A 53 -2.74 -3.93 -2.51
N LEU A 54 -3.17 -4.16 -3.75
CA LEU A 54 -2.35 -4.83 -4.76
C LEU A 54 -1.08 -4.03 -5.13
N ARG A 55 -1.09 -2.70 -4.97
CA ARG A 55 -0.01 -1.78 -5.39
C ARG A 55 0.74 -1.11 -4.26
N ARG A 56 0.34 -1.33 -3.00
CA ARG A 56 0.97 -0.65 -1.87
C ARG A 56 2.38 -1.13 -1.56
N GLY A 57 2.70 -2.39 -1.86
CA GLY A 57 3.99 -2.99 -1.53
C GLY A 57 5.07 -2.61 -2.53
N PHE A 58 6.27 -2.30 -2.04
CA PHE A 58 7.44 -2.05 -2.87
C PHE A 58 8.72 -2.43 -2.13
N THR A 59 9.78 -2.69 -2.89
CA THR A 59 11.12 -2.99 -2.35
C THR A 59 11.71 -1.74 -1.68
N LEU A 60 12.22 -1.90 -0.45
CA LEU A 60 12.89 -0.80 0.25
C LEU A 60 13.86 -1.36 1.30
N ASP A 61 15.14 -1.41 0.94
CA ASP A 61 16.22 -1.84 1.83
C ASP A 61 17.11 -0.64 2.19
N ILE A 62 16.63 0.16 3.12
CA ILE A 62 17.39 1.27 3.70
C ILE A 62 17.49 0.99 5.20
N THR A 63 18.71 0.88 5.69
CA THR A 63 19.02 0.74 7.12
C THR A 63 20.06 1.74 7.55
N GLY A 64 19.94 2.19 8.79
CA GLY A 64 20.84 3.17 9.38
C GLY A 64 20.11 3.93 10.48
N ILE A 65 20.86 4.70 11.24
CA ILE A 65 20.36 5.50 12.35
C ILE A 65 21.11 6.83 12.28
N ALA A 66 20.40 7.89 11.89
CA ALA A 66 20.95 9.24 11.79
C ALA A 66 20.80 10.02 13.11
N ASP A 67 21.02 11.34 13.03
CA ASP A 67 20.79 12.25 14.14
C ASP A 67 19.30 12.39 14.49
N ASN A 68 19.02 12.84 15.72
CA ASN A 68 17.67 12.93 16.26
C ASN A 68 16.72 13.80 15.41
N ASP A 69 17.20 14.85 14.74
CA ASP A 69 16.34 15.73 13.93
C ASP A 69 15.89 15.01 12.66
N ALA A 70 16.83 14.34 11.99
CA ALA A 70 16.53 13.53 10.82
C ALA A 70 15.63 12.34 11.15
N GLN A 71 15.86 11.66 12.28
CA GLN A 71 14.99 10.58 12.74
C GLN A 71 13.56 11.05 13.01
N PHE A 72 13.40 12.19 13.68
CA PHE A 72 12.08 12.76 13.93
C PHE A 72 11.37 13.15 12.63
N ALA A 73 12.06 13.85 11.73
CA ALA A 73 11.48 14.28 10.46
C ALA A 73 11.09 13.07 9.59
N GLY A 74 11.96 12.07 9.50
CA GLY A 74 11.71 10.82 8.79
C GLY A 74 10.50 10.07 9.37
N ALA A 75 10.38 9.95 10.69
CA ALA A 75 9.24 9.29 11.32
C ALA A 75 7.90 9.99 11.08
N VAL A 76 7.86 11.32 11.17
CA VAL A 76 6.64 12.10 10.87
C VAL A 76 6.27 11.99 9.38
N LEU A 77 7.26 12.09 8.48
CA LEU A 77 7.05 11.98 7.05
C LEU A 77 6.51 10.59 6.66
N ALA A 78 7.10 9.52 7.20
CA ALA A 78 6.62 8.15 6.99
C ALA A 78 5.20 7.96 7.55
N LYS A 79 4.90 8.50 8.73
CA LYS A 79 3.56 8.45 9.32
C LYS A 79 2.50 9.11 8.44
N ILE A 80 2.81 10.27 7.86
CA ILE A 80 1.93 10.96 6.89
C ILE A 80 1.77 10.11 5.62
N ALA A 81 2.88 9.60 5.08
CA ALA A 81 2.90 8.81 3.85
C ALA A 81 2.07 7.53 3.95
N GLN A 82 1.99 6.95 5.15
CA GLN A 82 1.34 5.69 5.39
C GLN A 82 0.06 5.79 6.23
N ARG A 83 -0.51 6.99 6.37
CA ARG A 83 -1.71 7.23 7.20
C ARG A 83 -2.92 6.38 6.81
N GLY A 84 -3.00 5.90 5.56
CA GLY A 84 -3.98 4.90 5.16
C GLY A 84 -3.73 4.26 3.80
N PHE A 85 -4.51 3.21 3.52
CA PHE A 85 -4.43 2.39 2.31
C PHE A 85 -5.77 2.31 1.57
N PRO A 86 -6.08 3.27 0.67
CA PRO A 86 -5.30 4.47 0.37
C PRO A 86 -5.60 5.66 1.29
N ALA A 87 -4.72 6.64 1.27
CA ALA A 87 -5.04 8.03 1.61
C ALA A 87 -5.10 8.88 0.33
N PRO A 88 -5.67 10.10 0.35
CA PRO A 88 -5.58 11.01 -0.79
C PRO A 88 -4.12 11.35 -1.13
N CYS A 89 -3.81 11.44 -2.43
CA CYS A 89 -2.56 12.03 -2.91
C CYS A 89 -2.50 13.53 -2.61
N SER A 90 -1.43 14.24 -2.98
CA SER A 90 -1.41 15.69 -2.84
C SER A 90 -2.38 16.38 -3.80
N ALA A 91 -2.89 17.55 -3.39
CA ALA A 91 -3.78 18.36 -4.24
C ALA A 91 -3.07 18.87 -5.50
N ALA A 92 -1.77 19.16 -5.40
CA ALA A 92 -0.96 19.57 -6.54
C ALA A 92 -0.84 18.44 -7.58
N LEU A 93 -0.56 17.22 -7.12
CA LEU A 93 -0.50 16.05 -7.99
C LEU A 93 -1.86 15.76 -8.63
N GLU A 94 -2.95 15.79 -7.86
CA GLU A 94 -4.29 15.53 -8.40
C GLU A 94 -4.68 16.53 -9.50
N ARG A 95 -4.42 17.82 -9.30
CA ARG A 95 -4.64 18.84 -10.35
C ARG A 95 -3.77 18.61 -11.58
N PHE A 96 -2.51 18.22 -11.39
CA PHE A 96 -1.62 17.88 -12.50
C PHE A 96 -2.19 16.73 -13.34
N LEU A 97 -2.56 15.62 -12.68
CA LEU A 97 -3.12 14.44 -13.32
C LEU A 97 -4.39 14.74 -14.12
N LEU A 98 -5.34 15.46 -13.50
CA LEU A 98 -6.60 15.83 -14.14
C LEU A 98 -6.42 16.78 -15.32
N ARG A 99 -5.45 17.69 -15.26
CA ARG A 99 -5.09 18.56 -16.40
C ARG A 99 -4.50 17.76 -17.55
N GLN A 100 -3.59 16.80 -17.28
CA GLN A 100 -3.03 15.95 -18.33
C GLN A 100 -4.13 15.10 -18.98
N ALA A 101 -4.95 14.43 -18.17
CA ALA A 101 -6.04 13.59 -18.67
C ALA A 101 -7.08 14.39 -19.49
N GLN A 102 -7.39 15.63 -19.08
CA GLN A 102 -8.28 16.51 -19.85
C GLN A 102 -7.64 16.96 -21.17
N LYS A 103 -6.35 17.31 -21.17
CA LYS A 103 -5.62 17.75 -22.37
C LYS A 103 -5.66 16.70 -23.48
N VAL A 104 -5.54 15.43 -23.12
CA VAL A 104 -5.57 14.30 -24.08
C VAL A 104 -6.98 13.76 -24.35
N GLY A 105 -8.01 14.40 -23.79
CA GLY A 105 -9.41 14.11 -24.06
C GLY A 105 -10.01 12.92 -23.30
N LEU A 106 -9.37 12.38 -22.26
CA LEU A 106 -9.90 11.24 -21.50
C LEU A 106 -11.13 11.62 -20.64
N LEU A 107 -11.11 12.82 -20.07
CA LEU A 107 -12.14 13.30 -19.15
C LEU A 107 -12.24 14.83 -19.19
N ARG A 108 -13.26 15.38 -18.53
CA ARG A 108 -13.32 16.77 -18.08
C ARG A 108 -13.32 16.79 -16.57
N TRP A 109 -12.86 17.87 -15.95
CA TRP A 109 -12.88 17.94 -14.50
C TRP A 109 -13.24 19.32 -13.97
N ARG A 110 -13.65 19.34 -12.71
CA ARG A 110 -13.89 20.56 -11.92
C ARG A 110 -13.40 20.36 -10.49
N GLU A 111 -12.85 21.43 -9.93
CA GLU A 111 -12.57 21.55 -8.50
C GLU A 111 -13.76 22.27 -7.85
N LEU A 112 -14.26 21.73 -6.75
CA LEU A 112 -15.36 22.28 -5.99
C LEU A 112 -14.98 22.38 -4.52
N THR A 113 -15.61 23.31 -3.81
CA THR A 113 -15.63 23.33 -2.36
C THR A 113 -17.04 23.03 -1.88
N GLU A 114 -17.20 21.99 -1.06
CA GLU A 114 -18.47 21.65 -0.41
C GLU A 114 -18.25 21.44 1.09
N ALA A 115 -19.01 22.15 1.93
CA ALA A 115 -18.84 22.13 3.39
C ALA A 115 -17.37 22.32 3.85
N GLY A 116 -16.65 23.21 3.15
CA GLY A 116 -15.24 23.51 3.38
C GLY A 116 -14.26 22.40 2.97
N ALA A 117 -14.71 21.33 2.30
CA ALA A 117 -13.85 20.30 1.72
C ALA A 117 -13.59 20.55 0.23
N LEU A 118 -12.34 20.36 -0.19
CA LEU A 118 -11.91 20.35 -1.58
C LEU A 118 -12.31 19.02 -2.22
N ILE A 119 -13.07 19.07 -3.30
CA ILE A 119 -13.59 17.90 -4.02
C ILE A 119 -13.18 17.99 -5.49
N PHE A 120 -12.65 16.89 -6.01
CA PHE A 120 -12.27 16.77 -7.41
C PHE A 120 -13.27 15.88 -8.14
N GLN A 121 -14.03 16.45 -9.07
CA GLN A 121 -14.98 15.70 -9.88
C GLN A 121 -14.47 15.57 -11.30
N ALA A 122 -14.39 14.34 -11.77
CA ALA A 122 -14.08 14.00 -13.15
C ALA A 122 -15.33 13.46 -13.85
N GLN A 123 -15.58 13.94 -15.07
CA GLN A 123 -16.60 13.44 -15.98
C GLN A 123 -15.90 12.73 -17.14
N PRO A 124 -16.11 11.41 -17.34
CA PRO A 124 -15.51 10.68 -18.46
C PRO A 124 -15.99 11.23 -19.80
N ASN A 125 -15.08 11.34 -20.78
CA ASN A 125 -15.44 11.61 -22.19
C ASN A 125 -15.73 10.31 -22.97
N ARG A 126 -15.50 9.16 -22.34
CA ARG A 126 -15.64 7.82 -22.92
C ARG A 126 -16.30 6.86 -21.92
N GLN A 127 -17.13 5.94 -22.43
CA GLN A 127 -17.94 5.04 -21.61
C GLN A 127 -17.13 3.93 -20.92
N ASP A 128 -16.03 3.52 -21.52
CA ASP A 128 -15.13 2.46 -21.06
C ASP A 128 -14.09 2.94 -20.02
N LEU A 129 -14.04 4.24 -19.69
CA LEU A 129 -12.97 4.80 -18.83
C LEU A 129 -12.84 4.09 -17.47
N THR A 130 -13.96 3.74 -16.83
CA THR A 130 -13.92 3.04 -15.55
C THR A 130 -13.26 1.66 -15.66
N ALA A 131 -13.51 0.92 -16.74
CA ALA A 131 -12.84 -0.37 -16.98
C ALA A 131 -11.35 -0.18 -17.26
N LEU A 132 -10.99 0.85 -18.03
CA LEU A 132 -9.59 1.20 -18.30
C LEU A 132 -8.84 1.58 -17.01
N LEU A 133 -9.45 2.38 -16.12
CA LEU A 133 -8.87 2.74 -14.82
C LEU A 133 -8.69 1.52 -13.90
N LYS A 134 -9.66 0.59 -13.88
CA LYS A 134 -9.51 -0.67 -13.14
C LYS A 134 -8.38 -1.53 -13.71
N ALA A 135 -8.22 -1.58 -15.03
CA ALA A 135 -7.11 -2.27 -15.67
C ALA A 135 -5.74 -1.67 -15.31
N CYS A 136 -5.66 -0.36 -15.07
CA CYS A 136 -4.43 0.30 -14.62
C CYS A 136 -3.92 -0.21 -13.25
N TYR A 137 -4.78 -0.80 -12.41
CA TYR A 137 -4.34 -1.47 -11.18
C TYR A 137 -3.71 -2.84 -11.41
N PHE A 138 -3.83 -3.41 -12.62
CA PHE A 138 -3.20 -4.67 -13.04
C PHE A 138 -2.05 -4.37 -14.02
N ALA A 139 -1.06 -3.60 -13.53
CA ALA A 139 0.08 -3.08 -14.27
C ALA A 139 0.83 -4.11 -15.12
N GLU A 140 0.89 -5.37 -14.69
CA GLU A 140 1.51 -6.48 -15.43
C GLU A 140 0.81 -6.70 -16.79
N LEU A 141 -0.50 -6.47 -16.87
CA LEU A 141 -1.26 -6.53 -18.12
C LEU A 141 -0.96 -5.34 -19.06
N LEU A 142 -0.26 -4.31 -18.62
CA LEU A 142 -0.02 -3.10 -19.42
C LEU A 142 1.35 -3.10 -20.10
N LEU A 143 2.23 -4.03 -19.74
CA LEU A 143 3.58 -4.13 -20.31
C LEU A 143 3.53 -4.33 -21.83
N GLY A 144 4.54 -3.85 -22.55
CA GLY A 144 4.73 -4.17 -23.98
C GLY A 144 5.01 -5.66 -24.20
N ASP A 145 4.89 -6.16 -25.44
CA ASP A 145 5.12 -7.60 -25.70
C ASP A 145 6.58 -8.00 -25.38
N GLU A 146 7.55 -7.19 -25.82
CA GLU A 146 8.97 -7.40 -25.54
C GLU A 146 9.28 -7.34 -24.03
N GLU A 147 8.72 -6.35 -23.32
CA GLU A 147 8.94 -6.18 -21.88
C GLU A 147 8.30 -7.29 -21.06
N ALA A 148 7.10 -7.73 -21.45
CA ALA A 148 6.42 -8.85 -20.82
C ALA A 148 7.20 -10.15 -21.01
N GLU A 149 7.66 -10.44 -22.23
CA GLU A 149 8.42 -11.67 -22.49
C GLU A 149 9.77 -11.67 -21.76
N ALA A 150 10.49 -10.54 -21.74
CA ALA A 150 11.74 -10.43 -20.99
C ALA A 150 11.53 -10.69 -19.49
N LEU A 151 10.45 -10.16 -18.89
CA LEU A 151 10.13 -10.41 -17.48
C LEU A 151 9.69 -11.86 -17.23
N LEU A 152 8.98 -12.48 -18.18
CA LEU A 152 8.62 -13.90 -18.10
C LEU A 152 9.85 -14.81 -18.17
N ASP A 153 10.86 -14.44 -18.96
CA ASP A 153 12.14 -15.16 -18.98
C ASP A 153 12.88 -15.06 -17.65
N CYS A 154 12.83 -13.91 -16.97
CA CYS A 154 13.30 -13.79 -15.60
C CYS A 154 12.57 -14.77 -14.67
N TYR A 155 11.25 -14.92 -14.80
CA TYR A 155 10.45 -15.85 -13.98
C TYR A 155 10.80 -17.31 -14.29
N ARG A 156 10.93 -17.68 -15.56
CA ARG A 156 11.37 -19.03 -15.99
C ARG A 156 12.75 -19.38 -15.46
N SER A 157 13.67 -18.42 -15.40
CA SER A 157 15.05 -18.63 -14.93
C SER A 157 15.16 -19.12 -13.47
N LEU A 158 14.12 -18.86 -12.67
CA LEU A 158 13.98 -19.30 -11.28
C LEU A 158 13.43 -20.71 -11.11
N CYS A 159 12.78 -21.24 -12.14
CA CYS A 159 12.10 -22.52 -12.07
C CYS A 159 13.09 -23.69 -12.18
N THR A 160 12.82 -24.78 -11.47
CA THR A 160 13.41 -26.09 -11.79
C THR A 160 12.82 -26.64 -13.10
N PRO A 161 13.41 -27.64 -13.76
CA PRO A 161 12.86 -28.16 -15.02
C PRO A 161 11.39 -28.64 -14.94
N PRO A 162 10.94 -29.34 -13.88
CA PRO A 162 9.52 -29.67 -13.72
C PRO A 162 8.62 -28.46 -13.43
N GLU A 163 9.13 -27.45 -12.72
CA GLU A 163 8.41 -26.19 -12.50
C GLU A 163 8.25 -25.41 -13.81
N GLN A 164 9.29 -25.38 -14.64
CA GLN A 164 9.25 -24.74 -15.95
C GLN A 164 8.25 -25.42 -16.88
N GLU A 165 8.21 -26.76 -16.91
CA GLU A 165 7.19 -27.53 -17.67
C GLU A 165 5.76 -27.13 -17.27
N PHE A 166 5.49 -26.97 -15.97
CA PHE A 166 4.20 -26.50 -15.47
C PHE A 166 3.92 -25.05 -15.86
N TYR A 167 4.93 -24.18 -15.72
CA TYR A 167 4.81 -22.75 -16.01
C TYR A 167 4.55 -22.49 -17.50
N ASP A 168 5.24 -23.19 -18.40
CA ASP A 168 5.05 -23.07 -19.84
C ASP A 168 3.66 -23.58 -20.25
N LEU A 169 3.18 -24.69 -19.67
CA LEU A 169 1.81 -25.16 -19.89
C LEU A 169 0.77 -24.11 -19.45
N PHE A 170 1.03 -23.43 -18.34
CA PHE A 170 0.18 -22.35 -17.84
C PHE A 170 0.20 -21.12 -18.75
N TYR A 171 1.39 -20.69 -19.18
CA TYR A 171 1.59 -19.61 -20.15
C TYR A 171 0.82 -19.89 -21.45
N GLU A 172 0.97 -21.07 -22.04
CA GLU A 172 0.30 -21.47 -23.29
C GLU A 172 -1.23 -21.53 -23.18
N THR A 173 -1.75 -21.76 -21.97
CA THR A 173 -3.20 -21.85 -21.73
C THR A 173 -3.83 -20.47 -21.48
N CYS A 174 -3.04 -19.44 -21.18
CA CYS A 174 -3.55 -18.11 -20.88
C CYS A 174 -4.07 -17.40 -22.15
N PRO A 175 -5.24 -16.72 -22.09
CA PRO A 175 -5.76 -15.95 -23.23
C PRO A 175 -4.95 -14.68 -23.55
N ASP A 176 -4.20 -14.16 -22.57
CA ASP A 176 -3.16 -13.14 -22.73
C ASP A 176 -1.91 -13.63 -21.98
N PRO A 177 -0.74 -13.73 -22.64
CA PRO A 177 0.51 -14.19 -22.01
C PRO A 177 0.87 -13.47 -20.70
N ARG A 178 0.49 -12.20 -20.54
CA ARG A 178 0.79 -11.41 -19.34
C ARG A 178 0.07 -11.89 -18.09
N LEU A 179 -0.97 -12.71 -18.23
CA LEU A 179 -1.59 -13.37 -17.07
C LEU A 179 -0.58 -14.29 -16.35
N ALA A 180 0.43 -14.78 -17.07
CA ALA A 180 1.48 -15.59 -16.47
C ALA A 180 2.30 -14.83 -15.41
N LEU A 181 2.43 -13.51 -15.53
CA LEU A 181 3.13 -12.65 -14.56
C LEU A 181 2.48 -12.61 -13.17
N PHE A 182 1.21 -13.03 -13.04
CA PHE A 182 0.55 -13.14 -11.72
C PHE A 182 0.86 -14.46 -10.99
N LEU A 183 1.48 -15.44 -11.67
CA LEU A 183 1.95 -16.68 -11.06
C LEU A 183 3.43 -16.51 -10.68
N ILE A 184 3.67 -16.03 -9.46
CA ILE A 184 4.99 -15.64 -8.99
C ILE A 184 5.78 -16.90 -8.60
N PRO A 185 6.91 -17.21 -9.28
CA PRO A 185 7.75 -18.34 -8.90
C PRO A 185 8.56 -18.04 -7.63
N GLN A 186 8.88 -19.08 -6.86
CA GLN A 186 9.85 -19.06 -5.76
C GLN A 186 9.56 -17.98 -4.69
N ARG A 187 8.28 -17.65 -4.46
CA ARG A 187 7.84 -16.59 -3.52
C ARG A 187 8.20 -16.94 -2.08
N LEU A 188 8.77 -15.98 -1.35
CA LEU A 188 9.11 -16.13 0.06
C LEU A 188 7.86 -16.23 0.93
N MET A 189 7.79 -17.27 1.75
CA MET A 189 6.67 -17.50 2.67
C MET A 189 6.45 -16.35 3.65
N VAL A 190 7.52 -15.64 4.02
CA VAL A 190 7.44 -14.51 4.95
C VAL A 190 6.56 -13.37 4.44
N THR A 191 6.39 -13.27 3.11
CA THR A 191 5.51 -12.31 2.44
C THR A 191 4.06 -12.80 2.30
N MET A 192 3.77 -14.00 2.79
CA MET A 192 2.49 -14.69 2.63
C MET A 192 1.81 -14.96 3.96
N VAL A 193 2.55 -14.80 5.07
CA VAL A 193 2.04 -14.95 6.42
C VAL A 193 1.87 -13.58 7.07
N ARG A 194 0.86 -13.43 7.92
CA ARG A 194 0.68 -12.18 8.65
C ARG A 194 1.75 -12.06 9.73
N LEU A 195 2.60 -11.05 9.56
CA LEU A 195 3.66 -10.76 10.51
C LEU A 195 3.14 -9.81 11.58
N THR A 196 3.32 -10.22 12.82
CA THR A 196 2.93 -9.46 14.01
C THR A 196 4.16 -8.94 14.75
N ARG A 197 5.33 -9.34 14.26
CA ARG A 197 6.67 -9.04 14.76
C ARG A 197 7.60 -8.81 13.57
N PRO A 198 8.73 -8.09 13.76
CA PRO A 198 9.75 -7.91 12.75
C PRO A 198 10.25 -9.25 12.17
N THR A 199 10.65 -9.23 10.90
CA THR A 199 11.08 -10.41 10.13
C THR A 199 12.21 -11.20 10.81
N GLU A 200 13.09 -10.47 11.49
CA GLU A 200 14.27 -10.99 12.19
C GLU A 200 13.90 -11.88 13.40
N GLU A 201 12.67 -11.77 13.93
CA GLU A 201 12.20 -12.52 15.11
C GLU A 201 11.42 -13.81 14.79
N LEU A 202 11.14 -14.09 13.51
CA LEU A 202 10.22 -15.18 13.08
C LEU A 202 10.80 -16.61 13.16
N GLY A 203 12.07 -16.75 13.54
CA GLY A 203 12.75 -18.04 13.62
C GLY A 203 12.87 -18.79 12.28
N THR A 204 13.44 -19.99 12.33
CA THR A 204 13.83 -20.81 11.15
C THR A 204 12.66 -21.48 10.40
N LEU A 205 11.42 -21.32 10.86
CA LEU A 205 10.23 -21.97 10.28
C LEU A 205 9.64 -21.21 9.08
N VAL A 206 9.82 -19.89 9.02
CA VAL A 206 9.29 -19.01 7.96
C VAL A 206 10.42 -18.27 7.24
N ALA A 207 11.51 -17.94 7.95
CA ALA A 207 12.69 -17.33 7.36
C ALA A 207 13.27 -18.21 6.25
N ASP A 208 13.53 -17.59 5.09
CA ASP A 208 14.14 -18.17 3.88
C ASP A 208 13.39 -19.34 3.20
N ARG A 209 12.16 -19.65 3.62
CA ARG A 209 11.34 -20.66 2.95
C ARG A 209 10.58 -20.07 1.77
N ARG A 210 10.51 -20.84 0.69
CA ARG A 210 9.84 -20.48 -0.56
C ARG A 210 8.78 -21.50 -0.93
N VAL A 211 7.79 -21.03 -1.67
CA VAL A 211 6.84 -21.89 -2.40
C VAL A 211 7.20 -21.88 -3.88
N ASP A 212 6.93 -22.98 -4.59
CA ASP A 212 7.30 -23.08 -6.01
C ASP A 212 6.57 -22.03 -6.84
N PHE A 213 5.25 -21.86 -6.65
CA PHE A 213 4.47 -20.75 -7.23
C PHE A 213 3.42 -20.20 -6.28
N ALA A 214 3.12 -18.91 -6.41
CA ALA A 214 2.05 -18.24 -5.68
C ALA A 214 1.27 -17.24 -6.55
N VAL A 215 -0.05 -17.20 -6.37
CA VAL A 215 -0.95 -16.17 -6.91
C VAL A 215 -1.64 -15.48 -5.74
N GLU A 216 -1.58 -14.14 -5.71
CA GLU A 216 -2.36 -13.32 -4.78
C GLU A 216 -2.92 -12.09 -5.48
N ILE A 217 -4.22 -12.11 -5.77
CA ILE A 217 -4.90 -11.01 -6.46
C ILE A 217 -6.28 -10.73 -5.85
N PRO A 218 -6.73 -9.46 -5.85
CA PRO A 218 -8.06 -9.12 -5.38
C PRO A 218 -9.12 -9.64 -6.36
N ALA A 219 -10.16 -10.30 -5.87
CA ALA A 219 -11.33 -10.56 -6.72
C ALA A 219 -12.12 -9.27 -6.88
N LEU A 220 -12.35 -8.86 -8.13
CA LEU A 220 -13.19 -7.70 -8.45
C LEU A 220 -14.66 -7.94 -8.08
N ASN A 221 -15.10 -9.19 -8.18
CA ASN A 221 -16.44 -9.64 -7.82
C ASN A 221 -16.40 -10.35 -6.46
N GLY A 222 -17.27 -9.94 -5.53
CA GLY A 222 -17.34 -10.53 -4.19
C GLY A 222 -16.45 -9.84 -3.17
N SER A 223 -16.05 -10.56 -2.13
CA SER A 223 -15.44 -10.00 -0.92
C SER A 223 -14.01 -10.47 -0.62
N ASP A 224 -13.51 -11.42 -1.39
CA ASP A 224 -12.34 -12.22 -1.02
C ASP A 224 -11.16 -12.03 -1.98
N TRP A 225 -9.97 -12.37 -1.49
CA TRP A 225 -8.75 -12.44 -2.28
C TRP A 225 -8.63 -13.84 -2.90
N PHE A 226 -8.16 -13.93 -4.14
CA PHE A 226 -7.72 -15.20 -4.70
C PHE A 226 -6.28 -15.45 -4.29
N ARG A 227 -6.08 -16.44 -3.42
CA ARG A 227 -4.78 -16.85 -2.86
C ARG A 227 -4.53 -18.33 -3.11
N LEU A 228 -3.57 -18.62 -3.97
CA LEU A 228 -3.22 -19.99 -4.31
C LEU A 228 -1.71 -20.18 -4.26
N VAL A 229 -1.30 -21.30 -3.69
CA VAL A 229 0.05 -21.84 -3.78
C VAL A 229 0.01 -23.10 -4.64
N VAL A 230 0.96 -23.24 -5.55
CA VAL A 230 1.18 -24.47 -6.31
C VAL A 230 2.58 -24.98 -6.00
N GLU A 231 2.65 -26.25 -5.59
CA GLU A 231 3.87 -26.97 -5.25
C GLU A 231 4.04 -28.14 -6.21
N ILE A 232 5.23 -28.26 -6.81
CA ILE A 232 5.57 -29.33 -7.75
C ILE A 232 6.40 -30.38 -6.99
N ASP A 233 5.73 -31.47 -6.62
CA ASP A 233 6.32 -32.55 -5.83
C ASP A 233 7.07 -33.55 -6.74
N ASP A 234 8.35 -33.75 -6.47
CA ASP A 234 9.23 -34.71 -7.15
C ASP A 234 9.38 -36.01 -6.31
N PRO A 235 9.54 -37.21 -6.90
CA PRO A 235 9.76 -38.47 -6.16
C PRO A 235 10.90 -38.47 -5.11
N SER A 236 11.78 -37.47 -5.08
CA SER A 236 12.91 -37.34 -4.14
C SER A 236 12.57 -36.97 -2.67
N HIS A 237 11.29 -36.79 -2.29
CA HIS A 237 10.93 -36.39 -0.92
C HIS A 237 11.14 -37.51 0.14
N THR A 238 12.10 -37.31 1.04
CA THR A 238 12.31 -38.14 2.25
C THR A 238 11.18 -37.97 3.28
N ASN A 239 11.03 -38.90 4.23
CA ASN A 239 10.03 -38.80 5.30
C ASN A 239 10.16 -37.52 6.15
N ALA A 240 11.38 -37.03 6.36
CA ALA A 240 11.62 -35.78 7.07
C ALA A 240 11.12 -34.55 6.29
N GLN A 241 11.28 -34.55 4.96
CA GLN A 241 10.77 -33.48 4.10
C GLN A 241 9.24 -33.40 4.15
N LYS A 242 8.54 -34.55 4.16
CA LYS A 242 7.07 -34.60 4.27
C LYS A 242 6.52 -33.93 5.54
N VAL A 243 7.24 -34.02 6.66
CA VAL A 243 6.83 -33.36 7.92
C VAL A 243 7.00 -31.84 7.83
N LEU A 244 8.08 -31.37 7.21
CA LEU A 244 8.33 -29.94 7.01
C LEU A 244 7.31 -29.32 6.05
N ASP A 245 7.00 -30.06 4.99
CA ASP A 245 5.99 -29.76 3.98
C ASP A 245 4.59 -29.65 4.60
N ALA A 246 4.20 -30.60 5.45
CA ALA A 246 2.92 -30.54 6.17
C ALA A 246 2.82 -29.33 7.09
N LYS A 247 3.90 -28.97 7.81
CA LYS A 247 3.95 -27.77 8.64
C LYS A 247 3.82 -26.49 7.80
N ARG A 248 4.54 -26.40 6.68
CA ARG A 248 4.43 -25.28 5.74
C ARG A 248 2.99 -25.10 5.26
N ASP A 249 2.38 -26.17 4.76
CA ASP A 249 1.04 -26.10 4.18
C ASP A 249 0.00 -25.72 5.25
N HIS A 250 0.17 -26.23 6.48
CA HIS A 250 -0.68 -25.82 7.60
C HIS A 250 -0.56 -24.32 7.88
N THR A 251 0.66 -23.79 7.94
CA THR A 251 0.91 -22.35 8.12
C THR A 251 0.26 -21.52 7.01
N LEU A 252 0.44 -21.91 5.75
CA LEU A 252 -0.17 -21.22 4.60
C LEU A 252 -1.70 -21.24 4.67
N ARG A 253 -2.31 -22.42 4.89
CA ARG A 253 -3.76 -22.57 5.01
C ARG A 253 -4.33 -21.76 6.18
N SER A 254 -3.65 -21.72 7.32
CA SER A 254 -4.06 -20.90 8.46
C SER A 254 -4.01 -19.39 8.18
N ASN A 255 -3.24 -18.95 7.18
CA ASN A 255 -3.17 -17.57 6.69
C ASN A 255 -4.09 -17.31 5.48
N GLY A 256 -5.01 -18.24 5.18
CA GLY A 256 -6.00 -18.08 4.12
C GLY A 256 -5.51 -18.38 2.71
N TRP A 257 -4.44 -19.19 2.58
CA TRP A 257 -3.97 -19.68 1.29
C TRP A 257 -4.52 -21.07 0.97
N GLU A 258 -4.95 -21.26 -0.26
CA GLU A 258 -5.14 -22.59 -0.81
C GLU A 258 -3.78 -23.17 -1.26
N VAL A 259 -3.57 -24.47 -1.09
CA VAL A 259 -2.30 -25.12 -1.45
C VAL A 259 -2.59 -26.34 -2.31
N TRP A 260 -2.16 -26.29 -3.58
CA TRP A 260 -2.19 -27.38 -4.55
C TRP A 260 -0.82 -28.06 -4.59
N ARG A 261 -0.81 -29.39 -4.53
CA ARG A 261 0.39 -30.21 -4.71
C ARG A 261 0.24 -31.05 -5.96
N LEU A 262 1.12 -30.84 -6.93
CA LEU A 262 1.11 -31.52 -8.22
C LEU A 262 2.30 -32.45 -8.31
N SER A 263 2.04 -33.76 -8.38
CA SER A 263 3.10 -34.75 -8.51
C SER A 263 3.60 -34.85 -9.95
N THR A 264 4.92 -34.91 -10.12
CA THR A 264 5.56 -35.23 -11.42
C THR A 264 5.24 -36.64 -11.92
N LYS A 265 4.70 -37.53 -11.08
CA LYS A 265 4.20 -38.87 -11.49
C LYS A 265 2.86 -38.81 -12.23
N MET A 266 2.10 -37.73 -12.05
CA MET A 266 0.72 -37.57 -12.55
C MET A 266 0.61 -36.39 -13.52
N ARG A 267 1.58 -36.24 -14.43
CA ARG A 267 1.63 -35.14 -15.42
C ARG A 267 0.40 -35.03 -16.32
N SER A 268 -0.26 -36.16 -16.63
CA SER A 268 -1.47 -36.15 -17.46
C SER A 268 -2.61 -35.29 -16.90
N GLY A 269 -2.66 -35.08 -15.58
CA GLY A 269 -3.66 -34.25 -14.92
C GLY A 269 -3.33 -32.75 -14.91
N TRP A 270 -2.10 -32.34 -15.23
CA TRP A 270 -1.65 -30.95 -15.10
C TRP A 270 -2.44 -30.02 -16.03
N LYS A 271 -2.78 -30.47 -17.23
CA LYS A 271 -3.55 -29.68 -18.20
C LYS A 271 -4.91 -29.26 -17.65
N GLU A 272 -5.57 -30.13 -16.90
CA GLU A 272 -6.88 -29.80 -16.30
C GLU A 272 -6.73 -28.85 -15.11
N GLN A 273 -5.72 -29.05 -14.27
CA GLN A 273 -5.41 -28.16 -13.16
C GLN A 273 -5.06 -26.74 -13.64
N VAL A 274 -4.26 -26.65 -14.71
CA VAL A 274 -3.91 -25.38 -15.35
C VAL A 274 -5.15 -24.68 -15.92
N ARG A 275 -6.06 -25.39 -16.58
CA ARG A 275 -7.32 -24.79 -17.06
C ARG A 275 -8.16 -24.23 -15.93
N GLU A 276 -8.28 -24.95 -14.82
CA GLU A 276 -9.01 -24.47 -13.65
C GLU A 276 -8.30 -23.25 -13.02
N LEU A 277 -6.97 -23.24 -12.96
CA LEU A 277 -6.20 -22.07 -12.52
C LEU A 277 -6.46 -20.84 -13.40
N VAL A 278 -6.36 -20.97 -14.72
CA VAL A 278 -6.63 -19.88 -15.68
C VAL A 278 -8.07 -19.38 -15.53
N LYS A 279 -9.03 -20.28 -15.36
CA LYS A 279 -10.43 -19.93 -15.11
C LYS A 279 -10.61 -19.14 -13.82
N ARG A 280 -9.96 -19.54 -12.72
CA ARG A 280 -10.01 -18.82 -11.44
C ARG A 280 -9.35 -17.45 -11.52
N LEU A 281 -8.22 -17.33 -12.23
CA LEU A 281 -7.59 -16.06 -12.52
C LEU A 281 -8.52 -15.14 -13.31
N ARG A 282 -9.20 -15.64 -14.36
CA ARG A 282 -10.17 -14.87 -15.15
C ARG A 282 -11.42 -14.50 -14.36
N ASN A 283 -11.78 -15.23 -13.30
CA ASN A 283 -12.86 -14.81 -12.41
C ASN A 283 -12.44 -13.64 -11.51
N ALA A 284 -11.17 -13.55 -11.14
CA ALA A 284 -10.62 -12.47 -10.33
C ALA A 284 -10.27 -11.24 -11.19
N ILE A 285 -9.54 -11.44 -12.29
CA ILE A 285 -9.22 -10.48 -13.35
C ILE A 285 -10.15 -10.77 -14.53
N THR A 286 -11.36 -10.23 -14.45
CA THR A 286 -12.43 -10.47 -15.44
C THR A 286 -11.98 -10.22 -16.88
N ASP A 287 -12.57 -10.91 -17.85
CA ASP A 287 -12.29 -10.70 -19.28
C ASP A 287 -12.47 -9.25 -19.73
N GLU A 288 -13.38 -8.50 -19.10
CA GLU A 288 -13.55 -7.05 -19.30
C GLU A 288 -12.25 -6.28 -18.99
N ILE A 289 -11.56 -6.64 -17.90
CA ILE A 289 -10.30 -6.02 -17.50
C ILE A 289 -9.15 -6.44 -18.41
N ILE A 290 -9.10 -7.70 -18.82
CA ILE A 290 -8.10 -8.18 -19.79
C ILE A 290 -8.26 -7.42 -21.11
N HIS A 291 -9.50 -7.26 -21.58
CA HIS A 291 -9.81 -6.48 -22.78
C HIS A 291 -9.45 -5.00 -22.60
N ALA A 292 -9.83 -4.40 -21.47
CA ALA A 292 -9.50 -3.01 -21.15
C ALA A 292 -7.98 -2.77 -21.12
N ALA A 293 -7.20 -3.68 -20.52
CA ALA A 293 -5.74 -3.59 -20.52
C ALA A 293 -5.17 -3.62 -21.96
N LYS A 294 -5.70 -4.49 -22.82
CA LYS A 294 -5.33 -4.51 -24.24
C LYS A 294 -5.66 -3.18 -24.92
N VAL A 295 -6.82 -2.59 -24.64
CA VAL A 295 -7.18 -1.26 -25.15
C VAL A 295 -6.16 -0.22 -24.68
N VAL A 296 -5.81 -0.19 -23.40
CA VAL A 296 -4.79 0.73 -22.85
C VAL A 296 -3.47 0.64 -23.61
N ARG A 297 -2.97 -0.57 -23.89
CA ARG A 297 -1.72 -0.79 -24.65
C ARG A 297 -1.77 -0.24 -26.08
N THR A 298 -2.96 -0.11 -26.66
CA THR A 298 -3.17 0.37 -28.04
C THR A 298 -3.54 1.85 -28.14
N LEU A 299 -3.73 2.54 -27.01
CA LEU A 299 -4.01 3.97 -27.01
C LEU A 299 -2.81 4.77 -27.56
N PRO A 300 -3.04 5.97 -28.11
CA PRO A 300 -1.95 6.91 -28.38
C PRO A 300 -1.09 7.11 -27.13
N LYS A 301 0.24 7.17 -27.29
CA LYS A 301 1.20 7.20 -26.16
C LYS A 301 0.86 8.25 -25.10
N GLU A 302 0.45 9.45 -25.51
CA GLU A 302 0.05 10.52 -24.58
C GLU A 302 -1.21 10.16 -23.77
N GLN A 303 -2.20 9.51 -24.39
CA GLN A 303 -3.39 9.03 -23.70
C GLN A 303 -3.08 7.86 -22.79
N GLN A 304 -2.25 6.92 -23.25
CA GLN A 304 -1.80 5.77 -22.45
C GLN A 304 -1.08 6.26 -21.19
N GLN A 305 -0.10 7.16 -21.34
CA GLN A 305 0.65 7.72 -20.22
C GLN A 305 -0.28 8.47 -19.24
N ALA A 306 -1.11 9.40 -19.72
CA ALA A 306 -2.01 10.16 -18.86
C ALA A 306 -3.00 9.26 -18.12
N LEU A 307 -3.48 8.19 -18.75
CA LEU A 307 -4.38 7.22 -18.13
C LEU A 307 -3.69 6.40 -17.03
N MET A 308 -2.47 5.92 -17.30
CA MET A 308 -1.70 5.14 -16.32
C MET A 308 -1.28 6.02 -15.14
N GLU A 309 -0.88 7.26 -15.40
CA GLU A 309 -0.46 8.23 -14.40
C GLU A 309 -1.56 8.56 -13.38
N LEU A 310 -2.84 8.52 -13.78
CA LEU A 310 -3.98 8.70 -12.86
C LEU A 310 -4.00 7.68 -11.70
N ILE A 311 -3.38 6.51 -11.89
CA ILE A 311 -3.28 5.45 -10.88
C ILE A 311 -1.86 5.34 -10.32
N LEU A 312 -0.84 5.37 -11.18
CA LEU A 312 0.54 5.04 -10.79
C LEU A 312 1.25 6.19 -10.06
N LEU A 313 1.02 7.45 -10.40
CA LEU A 313 1.69 8.56 -9.73
C LEU A 313 1.20 8.78 -8.29
N PRO A 314 -0.10 8.66 -7.96
CA PRO A 314 -0.54 8.64 -6.56
C PRO A 314 0.12 7.53 -5.74
N VAL A 315 0.28 6.34 -6.31
CA VAL A 315 1.02 5.25 -5.66
C VAL A 315 2.48 5.62 -5.48
N ALA A 316 3.13 6.15 -6.54
CA ALA A 316 4.51 6.61 -6.51
C ALA A 316 4.75 7.69 -5.45
N GLU A 317 3.81 8.62 -5.26
CA GLU A 317 3.91 9.65 -4.24
C GLU A 317 4.01 9.06 -2.84
N ALA A 318 3.16 8.09 -2.50
CA ALA A 318 3.26 7.43 -1.20
C ALA A 318 4.57 6.63 -1.06
N GLN A 319 4.97 5.88 -2.09
CA GLN A 319 6.18 5.05 -2.05
C GLN A 319 7.45 5.88 -1.95
N LEU A 320 7.58 6.92 -2.76
CA LEU A 320 8.72 7.84 -2.74
C LEU A 320 8.76 8.66 -1.45
N THR A 321 7.60 9.07 -0.90
CA THR A 321 7.57 9.74 0.40
C THR A 321 8.09 8.81 1.51
N VAL A 322 7.69 7.53 1.51
CA VAL A 322 8.22 6.53 2.46
C VAL A 322 9.72 6.27 2.23
N ALA A 323 10.17 6.20 0.98
CA ALA A 323 11.58 5.99 0.65
C ALA A 323 12.45 7.16 1.14
N VAL A 324 12.04 8.40 0.88
CA VAL A 324 12.72 9.62 1.36
C VAL A 324 12.69 9.68 2.89
N ALA A 325 11.57 9.33 3.53
CA ALA A 325 11.45 9.28 4.97
C ALA A 325 12.44 8.30 5.62
N ARG A 326 12.56 7.08 5.07
CA ARG A 326 13.54 6.09 5.52
C ARG A 326 14.98 6.52 5.22
N TRP A 327 15.23 7.07 4.04
CA TRP A 327 16.55 7.58 3.65
C TRP A 327 17.02 8.67 4.61
N LEU A 328 16.14 9.62 4.94
CA LEU A 328 16.40 10.68 5.91
C LEU A 328 16.65 10.12 7.31
N HIS A 329 15.78 9.23 7.79
CA HIS A 329 15.94 8.59 9.10
C HIS A 329 17.26 7.83 9.23
N ALA A 330 17.71 7.17 8.16
CA ALA A 330 18.91 6.35 8.15
C ALA A 330 20.22 7.14 7.89
N ASN A 331 20.20 8.12 6.99
CA ASN A 331 21.42 8.79 6.48
C ASN A 331 21.56 10.26 6.92
N GLY A 332 20.54 10.85 7.54
CA GLY A 332 20.60 12.24 8.01
C GLY A 332 20.43 13.29 6.91
N THR A 333 20.04 12.88 5.70
CA THR A 333 19.80 13.76 4.56
C THR A 333 18.59 13.28 3.78
N ALA A 334 17.83 14.21 3.21
CA ALA A 334 16.75 13.92 2.26
C ALA A 334 17.26 13.96 0.80
N GLU A 335 18.55 14.24 0.60
CA GLU A 335 19.20 14.15 -0.71
C GLU A 335 19.37 12.68 -1.12
N ILE A 336 18.33 12.15 -1.76
CA ILE A 336 18.34 10.87 -2.46
C ILE A 336 18.30 11.15 -3.97
N ARG A 337 19.29 10.63 -4.69
CA ARG A 337 19.43 10.79 -6.14
C ARG A 337 18.77 9.62 -6.83
N ILE A 338 17.64 9.87 -7.50
CA ILE A 338 16.74 8.84 -8.03
C ILE A 338 16.82 8.81 -9.56
N ALA A 339 17.26 7.67 -10.10
CA ALA A 339 17.13 7.39 -11.53
C ALA A 339 15.68 7.01 -11.88
N ASN A 340 15.20 7.48 -13.03
CA ASN A 340 13.83 7.27 -13.53
C ASN A 340 13.84 6.70 -14.97
N PRO A 341 14.28 5.44 -15.15
CA PRO A 341 14.49 4.84 -16.47
C PRO A 341 13.19 4.73 -17.30
N GLN A 342 12.04 4.60 -16.62
CA GLN A 342 10.73 4.52 -17.27
C GLN A 342 10.13 5.91 -17.61
N LYS A 343 10.83 7.00 -17.27
CA LYS A 343 10.50 8.38 -17.68
C LYS A 343 9.09 8.84 -17.28
N TRP A 344 8.61 8.39 -16.11
CA TRP A 344 7.36 8.89 -15.53
C TRP A 344 7.50 10.35 -15.08
N ASN A 345 6.39 11.08 -14.95
CA ASN A 345 6.38 12.45 -14.42
C ASN A 345 6.64 12.49 -12.89
N LEU A 346 7.79 11.99 -12.43
CA LEU A 346 8.13 11.91 -11.01
C LEU A 346 8.51 13.27 -10.40
N GLN A 347 8.82 14.29 -11.21
CA GLN A 347 9.21 15.60 -10.67
C GLN A 347 8.07 16.24 -9.86
N ILE A 348 6.82 16.14 -10.33
CA ILE A 348 5.66 16.66 -9.56
C ILE A 348 5.47 15.92 -8.23
N VAL A 349 5.85 14.64 -8.18
CA VAL A 349 5.84 13.84 -6.95
C VAL A 349 6.93 14.31 -6.00
N LEU A 350 8.19 14.44 -6.46
CA LEU A 350 9.30 14.89 -5.63
C LEU A 350 9.09 16.32 -5.11
N ASN A 351 8.48 17.20 -5.91
CA ASN A 351 8.09 18.54 -5.47
C ASN A 351 7.11 18.50 -4.29
N GLY A 352 6.16 17.54 -4.28
CA GLY A 352 5.25 17.36 -3.15
C GLY A 352 5.96 16.89 -1.87
N VAL A 353 6.95 16.00 -2.01
CA VAL A 353 7.78 15.55 -0.89
C VAL A 353 8.65 16.69 -0.35
N ASP A 354 9.27 17.46 -1.23
CA ASP A 354 10.02 18.68 -0.90
C ASP A 354 9.15 19.69 -0.13
N GLU A 355 7.96 20.01 -0.64
CA GLU A 355 7.05 20.94 0.01
C GLU A 355 6.67 20.46 1.42
N CYS A 356 6.41 19.15 1.58
CA CYS A 356 6.10 18.56 2.88
C CYS A 356 7.28 18.68 3.85
N LEU A 357 8.50 18.38 3.40
CA LEU A 357 9.71 18.52 4.20
C LEU A 357 9.97 19.97 4.58
N THR A 358 9.83 20.91 3.64
CA THR A 358 9.99 22.35 3.88
C THR A 358 9.05 22.85 4.97
N HIS A 359 7.77 22.44 4.93
CA HIS A 359 6.82 22.79 5.97
C HIS A 359 7.12 22.11 7.32
N LEU A 360 7.63 20.88 7.32
CA LEU A 360 8.03 20.19 8.53
C LEU A 360 9.26 20.81 9.19
N GLU A 361 10.27 21.15 8.38
CA GLU A 361 11.49 21.87 8.79
C GLU A 361 11.12 23.21 9.42
N ALA A 362 10.26 24.00 8.76
CA ALA A 362 9.79 25.27 9.30
C ALA A 362 9.00 25.10 10.61
N LEU A 363 8.08 24.13 10.66
CA LEU A 363 7.21 23.90 11.82
C LEU A 363 8.00 23.59 13.09
N TYR A 364 9.05 22.78 12.97
CA TYR A 364 9.87 22.34 14.11
C TYR A 364 11.21 23.09 14.25
N GLY A 365 11.52 24.02 13.35
CA GLY A 365 12.81 24.73 13.35
C GLY A 365 13.99 23.80 13.10
N LEU A 366 13.81 22.82 12.21
CA LEU A 366 14.85 21.85 11.88
C LEU A 366 15.83 22.45 10.87
N ARG A 367 17.03 21.88 10.81
CA ARG A 367 17.98 22.18 9.74
C ARG A 367 17.43 21.75 8.38
N HIS A 368 17.90 22.39 7.32
CA HIS A 368 17.62 21.95 5.96
C HIS A 368 18.30 20.61 5.69
N PHE A 369 17.53 19.60 5.30
CA PHE A 369 18.03 18.23 5.10
C PHE A 369 18.53 17.93 3.68
N GLY A 370 18.50 18.89 2.76
CA GLY A 370 18.64 18.60 1.32
C GLY A 370 17.30 18.17 0.73
N ARG A 371 17.26 17.82 -0.56
CA ARG A 371 16.02 17.48 -1.27
C ARG A 371 16.21 16.26 -2.18
N PRO A 372 15.17 15.44 -2.39
CA PRO A 372 15.22 14.36 -3.36
C PRO A 372 15.35 14.94 -4.77
N LEU A 373 16.16 14.31 -5.61
CA LEU A 373 16.48 14.80 -6.95
C LEU A 373 16.35 13.67 -7.96
N LEU A 374 15.80 13.98 -9.13
CA LEU A 374 15.93 13.10 -10.29
C LEU A 374 17.29 13.28 -10.92
N VAL A 375 17.89 12.17 -11.35
CA VAL A 375 19.14 12.17 -12.12
C VAL A 375 18.94 11.46 -13.45
N ASP A 376 19.67 11.93 -14.46
CA ASP A 376 19.55 11.42 -15.84
C ASP A 376 20.26 10.07 -16.04
N SER A 377 21.25 9.76 -15.20
CA SER A 377 22.07 8.54 -15.28
C SER A 377 21.99 7.72 -14.01
N GLU A 378 21.89 6.40 -14.15
CA GLU A 378 21.99 5.44 -13.03
C GLU A 378 23.37 5.50 -12.34
N SER A 379 24.42 5.92 -13.04
CA SER A 379 25.77 6.09 -12.45
C SER A 379 25.83 7.16 -11.37
N ASP A 380 24.95 8.16 -11.45
CA ASP A 380 24.92 9.31 -10.55
C ASP A 380 23.82 9.15 -9.48
N ALA A 381 23.15 7.99 -9.46
CA ALA A 381 22.04 7.69 -8.60
C ALA A 381 22.48 6.92 -7.36
N ASN A 382 21.69 7.02 -6.29
CA ASN A 382 21.76 6.12 -5.13
C ASN A 382 20.50 5.24 -5.03
N ALA A 383 19.46 5.59 -5.77
CA ALA A 383 18.23 4.83 -5.89
C ALA A 383 17.71 4.85 -7.33
N VAL A 384 16.91 3.85 -7.69
CA VAL A 384 16.23 3.77 -8.99
C VAL A 384 14.77 3.44 -8.76
N TYR A 385 13.87 4.17 -9.42
CA TYR A 385 12.43 3.98 -9.28
C TYR A 385 11.80 3.41 -10.56
N PHE A 386 11.06 2.32 -10.40
CA PHE A 386 10.27 1.69 -11.45
C PHE A 386 8.80 1.70 -11.03
N ALA A 387 7.92 2.40 -11.74
CA ALA A 387 6.47 2.36 -11.46
C ALA A 387 5.81 1.06 -11.93
N LEU A 388 6.41 0.40 -12.93
CA LEU A 388 6.00 -0.91 -13.41
C LEU A 388 7.14 -1.91 -13.16
N SER A 389 6.82 -3.13 -12.75
CA SER A 389 7.80 -4.20 -12.72
C SER A 389 8.31 -4.49 -14.13
N SER A 390 9.62 -4.71 -14.28
CA SER A 390 10.27 -4.96 -15.56
C SER A 390 11.50 -5.86 -15.38
N ALA A 391 12.01 -6.42 -16.48
CA ALA A 391 13.28 -7.16 -16.48
C ALA A 391 14.46 -6.28 -16.02
N GLN A 392 14.46 -4.99 -16.39
CA GLN A 392 15.48 -4.05 -15.90
C GLN A 392 15.41 -3.87 -14.37
N ALA A 393 14.19 -3.75 -13.80
CA ALA A 393 14.04 -3.68 -12.34
C ALA A 393 14.57 -4.94 -11.66
N TRP A 394 14.36 -6.09 -12.29
CA TRP A 394 14.87 -7.38 -11.83
C TRP A 394 16.40 -7.45 -11.83
N GLU A 395 17.03 -7.03 -12.91
CA GLU A 395 18.49 -6.94 -13.03
C GLU A 395 19.08 -6.02 -11.97
N GLN A 396 18.50 -4.84 -11.77
CA GLN A 396 18.95 -3.88 -10.76
C GLN A 396 18.86 -4.44 -9.34
N LEU A 397 17.79 -5.18 -9.02
CA LEU A 397 17.66 -5.84 -7.71
C LEU A 397 18.75 -6.90 -7.51
N ALA A 398 19.13 -7.62 -8.57
CA ALA A 398 20.17 -8.64 -8.49
C ALA A 398 21.59 -8.06 -8.36
N LEU A 399 21.83 -6.82 -8.79
CA LEU A 399 23.13 -6.15 -8.69
C LEU A 399 23.44 -5.63 -7.28
N GLU A 400 22.42 -5.33 -6.48
CA GLU A 400 22.53 -4.78 -5.11
C GLU A 400 23.40 -3.50 -5.01
N THR A 401 23.56 -2.75 -6.11
CA THR A 401 24.37 -1.51 -6.16
C THR A 401 23.58 -0.25 -5.83
N LEU A 402 22.29 -0.22 -6.19
CA LEU A 402 21.38 0.89 -5.98
C LEU A 402 20.22 0.44 -5.08
N THR A 403 19.64 1.39 -4.33
CA THR A 403 18.34 1.13 -3.69
C THR A 403 17.27 1.05 -4.78
N VAL A 404 16.76 -0.15 -5.04
CA VAL A 404 15.69 -0.33 -6.04
C VAL A 404 14.33 -0.15 -5.40
N LEU A 405 13.55 0.76 -5.96
CA LEU A 405 12.17 1.05 -5.59
C LEU A 405 11.26 0.55 -6.70
N THR A 406 10.70 -0.65 -6.54
CA THR A 406 9.74 -1.18 -7.51
C THR A 406 8.54 -1.81 -6.79
N PRO A 407 7.30 -1.60 -7.29
CA PRO A 407 6.13 -2.28 -6.77
C PRO A 407 6.33 -3.79 -6.79
N THR A 408 5.84 -4.42 -5.72
CA THR A 408 5.79 -5.87 -5.63
C THR A 408 4.39 -6.30 -5.27
N VAL A 409 3.95 -7.38 -5.90
CA VAL A 409 2.73 -8.12 -5.59
C VAL A 409 2.83 -8.87 -4.24
N ALA A 410 4.01 -8.84 -3.60
CA ALA A 410 4.22 -9.26 -2.23
C ALA A 410 4.11 -8.06 -1.27
N PHE A 411 3.27 -8.16 -0.25
CA PHE A 411 3.16 -7.11 0.77
C PHE A 411 3.08 -7.75 2.16
N SER A 412 3.59 -7.04 3.16
CA SER A 412 3.30 -7.37 4.55
C SER A 412 2.22 -6.49 5.11
N ASP A 413 1.65 -6.95 6.22
CA ASP A 413 0.83 -6.13 7.11
C ASP A 413 1.69 -5.44 8.20
N PHE A 414 2.97 -5.81 8.34
CA PHE A 414 3.94 -5.13 9.22
C PHE A 414 4.58 -3.92 8.53
N GLU A 415 4.61 -2.83 9.26
CA GLU A 415 4.94 -1.50 8.78
C GLU A 415 5.86 -0.84 9.81
N ASP A 416 7.10 -0.55 9.43
CA ASP A 416 8.04 0.12 10.34
C ASP A 416 7.64 1.60 10.52
N ALA A 417 7.38 1.96 11.78
CA ALA A 417 6.98 3.30 12.19
C ALA A 417 8.17 4.25 12.45
N LEU A 418 9.41 3.78 12.28
CA LEU A 418 10.64 4.56 12.44
C LEU A 418 10.76 5.23 13.82
N LEU A 419 10.30 4.55 14.87
CA LEU A 419 10.21 5.13 16.22
C LEU A 419 11.53 5.13 16.98
N GLU A 420 12.52 4.37 16.53
CA GLU A 420 13.85 4.38 17.14
C GLU A 420 14.48 5.77 17.00
N GLY A 421 14.77 6.40 18.14
CA GLY A 421 15.30 7.78 18.23
C GLY A 421 14.29 8.90 17.92
N ALA A 422 13.12 8.59 17.36
CA ALA A 422 12.10 9.57 16.98
C ALA A 422 11.11 9.88 18.12
N LEU A 423 11.55 10.67 19.12
CA LEU A 423 10.68 11.12 20.21
C LEU A 423 9.83 12.35 19.81
N PRO A 424 8.56 12.43 20.27
CA PRO A 424 7.75 13.64 20.11
C PRO A 424 8.43 14.86 20.72
N ARG A 425 8.33 16.02 20.07
CA ARG A 425 8.94 17.28 20.52
C ARG A 425 8.06 18.48 20.21
N PRO A 426 8.15 19.58 20.96
CA PRO A 426 7.36 20.76 20.67
C PRO A 426 7.81 21.43 19.36
N VAL A 427 6.88 22.15 18.72
CA VAL A 427 7.22 23.09 17.62
C VAL A 427 8.19 24.17 18.08
N SER A 428 8.92 24.76 17.14
CA SER A 428 9.94 25.77 17.48
C SER A 428 9.32 27.00 18.15
N GLU A 429 10.07 27.63 19.05
CA GLU A 429 9.61 28.86 19.70
C GLU A 429 9.34 29.99 18.71
N GLU A 430 10.15 30.08 17.65
CA GLU A 430 9.99 31.06 16.57
C GLU A 430 8.65 30.85 15.86
N MET A 431 8.36 29.60 15.46
CA MET A 431 7.10 29.26 14.82
C MET A 431 5.91 29.49 15.76
N ALA A 432 6.04 29.17 17.05
CA ALA A 432 5.01 29.40 18.04
C ALA A 432 4.68 30.90 18.26
N LYS A 433 5.65 31.80 18.03
CA LYS A 433 5.47 33.26 18.15
C LYS A 433 4.95 33.90 16.85
N ASN A 434 5.13 33.25 15.71
CA ASN A 434 4.70 33.75 14.40
C ASN A 434 3.37 33.12 13.95
N GLU A 435 2.24 33.67 14.43
CA GLU A 435 0.90 33.12 14.16
C GLU A 435 0.60 32.96 12.66
N ARG A 436 1.02 33.92 11.81
CA ARG A 436 0.78 33.87 10.36
C ARG A 436 1.56 32.75 9.69
N ALA A 437 2.85 32.60 10.01
CA ALA A 437 3.67 31.53 9.44
C ALA A 437 3.19 30.14 9.90
N LEU A 438 2.78 30.04 11.17
CA LEU A 438 2.21 28.82 11.72
C LEU A 438 0.89 28.46 11.03
N GLU A 439 -0.04 29.40 10.89
CA GLU A 439 -1.31 29.16 10.21
C GLU A 439 -1.11 28.76 8.74
N SER A 440 -0.18 29.41 8.02
CA SER A 440 0.17 29.04 6.65
C SER A 440 0.70 27.60 6.56
N THR A 441 1.60 27.22 7.47
CA THR A 441 2.19 25.88 7.53
C THR A 441 1.16 24.82 7.90
N LEU A 442 0.29 25.11 8.87
CA LEU A 442 -0.80 24.22 9.25
C LEU A 442 -1.86 24.10 8.14
N THR A 443 -2.07 25.16 7.35
CA THR A 443 -3.01 25.15 6.22
C THR A 443 -2.51 24.23 5.11
N TYR A 444 -1.20 24.20 4.87
CA TYR A 444 -0.60 23.18 3.99
C TYR A 444 -0.98 21.76 4.46
N PHE A 445 -0.71 21.42 5.72
CA PHE A 445 -1.04 20.09 6.25
C PHE A 445 -2.56 19.83 6.29
N LEU A 446 -3.38 20.86 6.50
CA LEU A 446 -4.83 20.77 6.41
C LEU A 446 -5.29 20.33 5.01
N HIS A 447 -4.70 20.92 3.97
CA HIS A 447 -4.99 20.56 2.59
C HIS A 447 -4.53 19.13 2.30
N GLN A 448 -3.31 18.75 2.69
CA GLN A 448 -2.75 17.42 2.39
C GLN A 448 -3.43 16.28 3.16
N LEU A 449 -3.75 16.49 4.44
CA LEU A 449 -4.23 15.43 5.32
C LEU A 449 -5.76 15.32 5.36
N PHE A 450 -6.47 16.46 5.29
CA PHE A 450 -7.92 16.52 5.51
C PHE A 450 -8.71 17.05 4.32
N ARG A 451 -8.04 17.53 3.26
CA ARG A 451 -8.67 18.14 2.08
C ARG A 451 -9.67 19.25 2.45
N LYS A 452 -9.34 20.07 3.45
CA LYS A 452 -10.16 21.22 3.88
C LYS A 452 -9.56 22.53 3.40
N GLU A 453 -10.39 23.50 3.02
CA GLU A 453 -9.93 24.79 2.45
C GLU A 453 -9.23 25.68 3.48
N GLY A 454 -9.69 25.68 4.73
CA GLY A 454 -9.13 26.51 5.79
C GLY A 454 -9.63 26.11 7.17
N PHE A 455 -9.03 26.70 8.21
CA PHE A 455 -9.43 26.49 9.59
C PHE A 455 -10.65 27.33 9.96
N TRP A 456 -11.46 26.80 10.87
CA TRP A 456 -12.45 27.58 11.59
C TRP A 456 -11.82 28.31 12.78
N GLU A 457 -12.54 29.32 13.27
CA GLU A 457 -12.11 30.13 14.39
C GLU A 457 -11.75 29.27 15.62
N GLY A 458 -10.61 29.57 16.23
CA GLY A 458 -10.11 28.89 17.43
C GLY A 458 -9.35 27.57 17.19
N GLN A 459 -9.49 26.92 16.03
CA GLN A 459 -8.81 25.65 15.76
C GLN A 459 -7.28 25.78 15.77
N VAL A 460 -6.74 26.79 15.08
CA VAL A 460 -5.29 27.04 15.00
C VAL A 460 -4.68 27.24 16.39
N LYS A 461 -5.35 27.96 17.29
CA LYS A 461 -4.88 28.20 18.66
C LYS A 461 -4.80 26.89 19.47
N ILE A 462 -5.78 26.00 19.30
CA ILE A 462 -5.78 24.70 19.98
C ILE A 462 -4.65 23.81 19.44
N ILE A 463 -4.52 23.72 18.11
CA ILE A 463 -3.46 22.93 17.45
C ILE A 463 -2.08 23.44 17.87
N SER A 464 -1.87 24.76 17.83
CA SER A 464 -0.62 25.41 18.24
C SER A 464 -0.22 25.03 19.66
N ARG A 465 -1.14 25.12 20.63
CA ARG A 465 -0.85 24.75 22.02
C ARG A 465 -0.54 23.26 22.17
N ALA A 466 -1.29 22.39 21.49
CA ALA A 466 -1.06 20.95 21.51
C ALA A 466 0.32 20.59 20.93
N LEU A 467 0.68 21.19 19.79
CA LEU A 467 1.99 21.04 19.15
C LEU A 467 3.14 21.63 19.96
N GLN A 468 2.89 22.58 20.87
CA GLN A 468 3.86 23.06 21.87
C GLN A 468 3.95 22.16 23.11
N HIS A 469 3.26 21.01 23.13
CA HIS A 469 3.15 20.12 24.29
C HIS A 469 2.60 20.80 25.55
N LYS A 470 1.75 21.83 25.37
CA LYS A 470 1.12 22.54 26.47
C LYS A 470 -0.29 21.99 26.72
N PRO A 471 -0.72 21.85 27.98
CA PRO A 471 -2.11 21.55 28.29
C PRO A 471 -3.06 22.55 27.61
N VAL A 472 -4.15 22.05 27.05
CA VAL A 472 -5.14 22.86 26.32
C VAL A 472 -6.55 22.34 26.62
N VAL A 473 -7.46 23.28 26.88
CA VAL A 473 -8.90 23.01 26.94
C VAL A 473 -9.52 23.66 25.71
N GLY A 474 -9.94 22.83 24.75
CA GLY A 474 -10.53 23.29 23.48
C GLY A 474 -12.04 23.51 23.61
N LEU A 475 -12.45 24.75 23.87
CA LEU A 475 -13.86 25.14 23.93
C LEU A 475 -14.35 25.60 22.54
N LEU A 476 -14.82 24.65 21.74
CA LEU A 476 -15.49 24.91 20.46
C LEU A 476 -16.94 24.40 20.52
N PRO A 477 -17.90 25.00 19.79
CA PRO A 477 -19.26 24.51 19.71
C PRO A 477 -19.31 23.06 19.18
N THR A 478 -20.44 22.36 19.42
CA THR A 478 -20.68 21.05 18.80
C THR A 478 -20.53 21.16 17.28
N ALA A 479 -19.94 20.14 16.66
CA ALA A 479 -19.56 20.13 15.26
C ALA A 479 -18.54 21.22 14.83
N GLY A 480 -18.00 22.03 15.74
CA GLY A 480 -16.95 23.03 15.45
C GLY A 480 -15.55 22.46 15.16
N GLY A 481 -15.45 21.17 14.80
CA GLY A 481 -14.19 20.58 14.35
C GLY A 481 -13.14 20.34 15.43
N LYS A 482 -13.58 20.03 16.67
CA LYS A 482 -12.68 19.68 17.79
C LYS A 482 -11.77 18.49 17.45
N SER A 483 -12.30 17.51 16.73
CA SER A 483 -11.58 16.29 16.36
C SER A 483 -10.37 16.56 15.46
N LEU A 484 -10.54 17.47 14.51
CA LEU A 484 -9.48 17.88 13.60
C LEU A 484 -8.26 18.41 14.36
N CYS A 485 -8.46 19.13 15.47
CA CYS A 485 -7.37 19.72 16.23
C CYS A 485 -6.41 18.66 16.81
N TYR A 486 -6.92 17.61 17.46
CA TYR A 486 -6.04 16.57 18.01
C TYR A 486 -5.57 15.58 16.93
N GLN A 487 -6.34 15.36 15.86
CA GLN A 487 -5.93 14.52 14.73
C GLN A 487 -4.74 15.14 13.99
N MET A 488 -4.79 16.45 13.71
CA MET A 488 -3.68 17.20 13.12
C MET A 488 -2.44 17.14 14.02
N ALA A 489 -2.58 17.47 15.30
CA ALA A 489 -1.46 17.43 16.23
C ALA A 489 -0.85 16.03 16.35
N SER A 490 -1.67 14.97 16.28
CA SER A 490 -1.21 13.59 16.27
C SER A 490 -0.38 13.27 15.03
N LEU A 491 -0.88 13.57 13.83
CA LEU A 491 -0.22 13.21 12.57
C LEU A 491 1.11 13.93 12.36
N LEU A 492 1.26 15.13 12.94
CA LEU A 492 2.50 15.92 12.87
C LEU A 492 3.54 15.52 13.91
N GLN A 493 3.31 14.48 14.69
CA GLN A 493 4.24 13.94 15.69
C GLN A 493 4.53 12.45 15.41
N PRO A 494 5.74 11.95 15.74
CA PRO A 494 6.01 10.52 15.68
C PRO A 494 5.18 9.76 16.72
N GLY A 495 5.10 8.44 16.57
CA GLY A 495 4.36 7.58 17.50
C GLY A 495 2.84 7.64 17.32
N PHE A 496 2.10 7.38 18.39
CA PHE A 496 0.63 7.31 18.39
C PHE A 496 0.01 8.27 19.42
N THR A 497 -1.29 8.50 19.30
CA THR A 497 -2.06 9.33 20.23
C THR A 497 -3.24 8.52 20.76
N ILE A 498 -3.44 8.56 22.09
CA ILE A 498 -4.60 7.96 22.74
C ILE A 498 -5.71 9.01 22.82
N VAL A 499 -6.88 8.69 22.27
CA VAL A 499 -8.07 9.52 22.38
C VAL A 499 -9.08 8.82 23.28
N ALA A 500 -9.30 9.37 24.47
CA ALA A 500 -10.31 8.87 25.39
C ALA A 500 -11.69 9.43 25.00
N GLN A 501 -12.65 8.54 24.75
CA GLN A 501 -14.05 8.90 24.45
C GLN A 501 -14.98 8.21 25.45
N PRO A 502 -16.03 8.89 25.94
CA PRO A 502 -16.91 8.32 26.96
C PRO A 502 -17.93 7.31 26.40
N LEU A 503 -18.20 7.32 25.09
CA LEU A 503 -19.26 6.52 24.46
C LEU A 503 -18.73 5.72 23.27
N ARG A 504 -19.16 4.46 23.16
CA ARG A 504 -18.85 3.58 22.02
C ARG A 504 -19.30 4.17 20.69
N SER A 505 -20.49 4.79 20.64
CA SER A 505 -20.99 5.47 19.45
C SER A 505 -20.04 6.56 18.95
N LEU A 506 -19.51 7.39 19.86
CA LEU A 506 -18.53 8.42 19.51
C LEU A 506 -17.23 7.80 19.01
N MET A 507 -16.79 6.67 19.56
CA MET A 507 -15.59 5.98 19.08
C MET A 507 -15.77 5.44 17.66
N TRP A 508 -16.93 4.85 17.35
CA TRP A 508 -17.27 4.41 16.00
C TRP A 508 -17.37 5.59 15.03
N ASP A 509 -18.07 6.66 15.40
CA ASP A 509 -18.16 7.86 14.56
C ASP A 509 -16.77 8.43 14.24
N GLN A 510 -15.84 8.42 15.21
CA GLN A 510 -14.45 8.86 14.96
C GLN A 510 -13.71 7.92 14.01
N GLN A 511 -13.87 6.61 14.17
CA GLN A 511 -13.23 5.62 13.29
C GLN A 511 -13.76 5.76 11.86
N ASP A 512 -15.08 5.78 11.68
CA ASP A 512 -15.71 5.86 10.35
C ASP A 512 -15.35 7.17 9.64
N ASN A 513 -15.28 8.29 10.37
CA ASN A 513 -14.86 9.57 9.80
C ASN A 513 -13.39 9.57 9.36
N LEU A 514 -12.49 8.95 10.13
CA LEU A 514 -11.08 8.82 9.76
C LEU A 514 -10.91 7.91 8.53
N ASP A 515 -11.62 6.79 8.51
CA ASP A 515 -11.67 5.87 7.37
C ASP A 515 -12.18 6.57 6.08
N ALA A 516 -13.22 7.40 6.19
CA ALA A 516 -13.77 8.14 5.05
C ALA A 516 -12.76 9.10 4.41
N ILE A 517 -11.88 9.72 5.20
CA ILE A 517 -10.83 10.63 4.71
C ILE A 517 -9.50 9.94 4.41
N GLY A 518 -9.45 8.60 4.49
CA GLY A 518 -8.26 7.82 4.15
C GLY A 518 -7.21 7.76 5.25
N ILE A 519 -7.58 8.03 6.50
CA ILE A 519 -6.76 7.77 7.68
C ILE A 519 -7.22 6.43 8.27
N HIS A 520 -6.60 5.36 7.81
CA HIS A 520 -6.98 3.98 8.16
C HIS A 520 -6.19 3.43 9.34
N ARG A 521 -5.09 4.09 9.73
CA ARG A 521 -4.23 3.68 10.86
C ARG A 521 -4.76 4.21 12.20
N SER A 522 -6.04 3.97 12.48
CA SER A 522 -6.70 4.22 13.76
C SER A 522 -7.43 2.96 14.22
N THR A 523 -7.52 2.78 15.53
CA THR A 523 -8.28 1.67 16.13
C THR A 523 -8.97 2.12 17.41
N ALA A 524 -10.16 1.57 17.65
CA ALA A 524 -10.96 1.82 18.84
C ALA A 524 -10.87 0.62 19.78
N ILE A 525 -10.43 0.84 21.01
CA ILE A 525 -10.37 -0.19 22.07
C ILE A 525 -11.58 0.00 22.99
N MET A 526 -12.52 -0.95 22.97
CA MET A 526 -13.78 -0.87 23.70
C MET A 526 -14.01 -2.13 24.55
N SER A 527 -14.74 -2.01 25.65
CA SER A 527 -15.20 -3.19 26.41
C SER A 527 -16.28 -3.94 25.61
N HIS A 528 -16.20 -5.27 25.62
CA HIS A 528 -17.17 -6.15 24.98
C HIS A 528 -18.42 -6.26 25.85
N ALA A 529 -19.59 -5.85 25.34
CA ALA A 529 -20.87 -6.01 26.06
C ALA A 529 -21.86 -6.94 25.33
N GLU A 530 -21.45 -7.60 24.25
CA GLU A 530 -22.32 -8.47 23.42
C GLU A 530 -21.63 -9.79 23.08
N ILE A 531 -21.04 -10.43 24.08
CA ILE A 531 -20.46 -11.76 23.96
C ILE A 531 -20.99 -12.58 25.14
N THR A 532 -21.61 -13.73 24.89
CA THR A 532 -22.00 -14.65 25.99
C THR A 532 -20.72 -15.12 26.70
N PRO A 533 -20.74 -15.51 28.00
CA PRO A 533 -19.54 -16.01 28.68
C PRO A 533 -18.85 -17.15 27.93
N ASP A 534 -19.63 -18.00 27.25
CA ASP A 534 -19.13 -19.10 26.42
C ASP A 534 -18.45 -18.60 25.13
N GLU A 535 -19.01 -17.57 24.51
CA GLU A 535 -18.44 -16.96 23.31
C GLU A 535 -17.24 -16.06 23.64
N GLU A 536 -17.18 -15.53 24.87
CA GLU A 536 -16.03 -14.79 25.39
C GLU A 536 -14.90 -15.75 25.73
N ALA A 537 -15.22 -16.88 26.35
CA ALA A 537 -14.27 -17.97 26.55
C ALA A 537 -13.76 -18.51 25.20
N ARG A 538 -14.63 -18.69 24.21
CA ARG A 538 -14.24 -19.12 22.85
C ARG A 538 -13.36 -18.08 22.16
N LEU A 539 -13.73 -16.80 22.18
CA LEU A 539 -12.95 -15.72 21.55
C LEU A 539 -11.64 -15.42 22.30
N LYS A 540 -11.61 -15.58 23.62
CA LYS A 540 -10.36 -15.54 24.41
C LYS A 540 -9.50 -16.74 24.13
N GLU A 541 -10.06 -17.94 24.03
CA GLU A 541 -9.28 -19.14 23.69
C GLU A 541 -8.79 -19.11 22.24
N GLU A 542 -9.60 -18.61 21.30
CA GLU A 542 -9.19 -18.30 19.93
C GLU A 542 -8.13 -17.20 19.91
N GLY A 543 -8.28 -16.15 20.72
CA GLY A 543 -7.31 -15.07 20.88
C GLY A 543 -5.99 -15.51 21.53
N TYR A 544 -6.04 -16.35 22.56
CA TYR A 544 -4.87 -16.92 23.23
C TYR A 544 -4.19 -17.96 22.35
N ARG A 545 -4.93 -18.84 21.66
CA ARG A 545 -4.37 -19.72 20.63
C ARG A 545 -3.79 -18.92 19.46
N ALA A 546 -4.40 -17.79 19.10
CA ALA A 546 -3.89 -16.88 18.09
C ALA A 546 -2.59 -16.22 18.57
N ILE A 547 -2.50 -15.79 19.82
CA ILE A 547 -1.28 -15.24 20.45
C ILE A 547 -0.18 -16.30 20.58
N GLU A 548 -0.52 -17.52 21.03
CA GLU A 548 0.39 -18.67 21.09
C GLU A 548 0.87 -19.11 19.69
N LYS A 549 0.09 -18.85 18.65
CA LYS A 549 0.44 -19.05 17.23
C LYS A 549 1.03 -17.81 16.55
N GLY A 550 1.26 -16.72 17.28
CA GLY A 550 1.92 -15.51 16.78
C GLY A 550 1.04 -14.53 15.98
N CYS A 551 -0.29 -14.54 16.13
CA CYS A 551 -1.23 -13.58 15.53
C CYS A 551 -1.45 -12.33 16.42
N ALA A 552 -1.59 -11.15 15.80
CA ALA A 552 -1.91 -9.89 16.45
C ALA A 552 -3.31 -9.44 16.03
N PHE A 553 -3.95 -8.74 16.95
CA PHE A 553 -5.30 -8.20 16.88
C PHE A 553 -5.50 -7.28 15.67
N SER A 554 -5.91 -7.83 14.53
CA SER A 554 -6.82 -7.18 13.60
C SER A 554 -7.39 -8.24 12.65
N SER A 555 -8.72 -8.41 12.64
CA SER A 555 -9.57 -8.99 11.56
C SER A 555 -10.75 -9.87 12.01
N LEU A 556 -11.12 -9.96 13.29
CA LEU A 556 -12.39 -10.62 13.67
C LEU A 556 -13.61 -9.70 13.75
N PHE A 557 -13.46 -8.39 13.54
CA PHE A 557 -14.58 -7.46 13.59
C PHE A 557 -14.79 -6.74 12.25
N HIS A 558 -15.31 -7.47 11.25
CA HIS A 558 -16.11 -6.85 10.18
C HIS A 558 -16.85 -7.92 9.37
N ARG A 559 -18.14 -8.11 9.64
CA ARG A 559 -19.20 -8.27 8.62
C ARG A 559 -20.61 -8.26 9.26
N SER A 560 -21.32 -7.16 8.95
CA SER A 560 -22.75 -7.12 8.57
C SER A 560 -23.84 -6.92 9.65
N VAL A 561 -24.03 -5.67 10.06
CA VAL A 561 -25.10 -4.74 9.59
C VAL A 561 -26.56 -5.25 9.48
N SER A 562 -27.35 -4.79 10.47
CA SER A 562 -28.66 -4.08 10.39
C SER A 562 -30.03 -4.78 10.26
N LYS A 563 -30.89 -4.36 11.23
CA LYS A 563 -32.34 -4.09 11.22
C LYS A 563 -33.32 -5.28 11.10
N PHE A 564 -34.18 -5.50 12.09
CA PHE A 564 -35.43 -4.74 12.33
C PHE A 564 -36.09 -5.15 13.66
N GLN A 565 -36.94 -4.26 14.15
CA GLN A 565 -37.64 -4.18 15.43
C GLN A 565 -38.63 -5.32 15.73
N SER A 566 -38.73 -5.72 17.00
CA SER A 566 -39.99 -5.91 17.78
C SER A 566 -39.58 -6.51 19.13
N SER A 567 -39.66 -5.83 20.27
CA SER A 567 -40.87 -5.56 21.05
C SER A 567 -40.33 -4.98 22.37
N ALA A 568 -40.73 -3.78 22.81
CA ALA A 568 -41.90 -3.59 23.65
C ALA A 568 -42.07 -4.73 24.67
N ASN A 569 -41.93 -4.39 25.96
CA ASN A 569 -42.17 -5.21 27.17
C ASN A 569 -41.00 -6.03 27.70
N LYS A 570 -40.17 -5.41 28.54
CA LYS A 570 -40.27 -5.56 30.00
C LYS A 570 -39.39 -4.56 30.73
#